data_AF-A0A4P6FS55-F1
#
_entry.id   AF-A0A4P6FS55-F1
#
_cell.length_a   1.000
_cell.length_b   1.000
_cell.length_c   1.000
_cell.angle_alpha   90.00
_cell.angle_beta   90.00
_cell.angle_gamma   90.00
#
_symmetry.space_group_name_H-M   'P 1'
#
loop_
_entity.id
_entity.type
_entity.pdbx_description
1 polymer ?
#
loop_
_entity_poly.entity_id
_entity_poly.type
_entity_poly.pdbx_seq_one_letter_code
_entity_poly.pdbx_strand_id
1 'polypeptide(L)'
;MRVSLILLCLSVAGCGRDEPAPPVESNRTAAVPASNVPRGETRPTPAESRTDESAGRDAAAVLRRYYDHIEGGRYRDAWAMRSESDEGYDRFERNFAGYDRYKVSLGPATRPVEAGGWAYVEVPIQIFGTMKGGKGFGSVGNVTMRKAVKVPDATPRQRRWHIYTG
;
A
#
# COMPACT_ATOMS: atom_id res chain seq x y z
N MET A 1 -29.44 45.07 -9.64
CA MET A 1 -30.04 46.12 -8.79
C MET A 1 -30.83 45.49 -7.66
N ARG A 2 -30.29 45.55 -6.44
CA ARG A 2 -30.98 45.78 -5.16
C ARG A 2 -29.88 45.98 -4.11
N VAL A 3 -29.71 47.24 -3.77
CA VAL A 3 -28.81 47.78 -2.76
C VAL A 3 -29.58 47.80 -1.45
N SER A 4 -28.95 47.41 -0.34
CA SER A 4 -29.02 48.06 0.98
C SER A 4 -28.21 47.21 1.97
N LEU A 5 -27.04 47.62 2.47
CA LEU A 5 -26.72 48.77 3.36
C LEU A 5 -27.05 48.42 4.83
N ILE A 6 -26.02 48.48 5.69
CA ILE A 6 -25.97 49.20 6.99
C ILE A 6 -25.15 48.49 8.09
N LEU A 7 -24.07 49.21 8.46
CA LEU A 7 -23.44 49.46 9.78
C LEU A 7 -23.12 48.31 10.73
N LEU A 8 -21.84 48.11 11.13
CA LEU A 8 -21.00 48.89 12.06
C LEU A 8 -21.37 48.66 13.55
N CYS A 9 -20.44 48.10 14.33
CA CYS A 9 -20.10 48.57 15.69
C CYS A 9 -18.86 47.85 16.28
N LEU A 10 -17.88 48.66 16.68
CA LEU A 10 -16.73 48.37 17.55
C LEU A 10 -17.17 47.85 18.93
N SER A 11 -16.32 47.10 19.64
CA SER A 11 -15.89 47.45 21.01
C SER A 11 -14.77 46.54 21.56
N VAL A 12 -13.93 47.20 22.37
CA VAL A 12 -12.69 46.78 23.02
C VAL A 12 -12.97 46.29 24.46
N ALA A 13 -11.96 45.65 25.07
CA ALA A 13 -11.68 45.56 26.51
C ALA A 13 -12.04 44.25 27.23
N GLY A 14 -11.09 43.76 28.03
CA GLY A 14 -11.34 42.78 29.08
C GLY A 14 -10.12 41.93 29.48
N CYS A 15 -9.16 42.52 30.18
CA CYS A 15 -8.18 41.75 30.97
C CYS A 15 -8.86 41.01 32.13
N GLY A 16 -8.34 39.84 32.47
CA GLY A 16 -8.37 39.34 33.84
C GLY A 16 -9.07 37.99 34.03
N ARG A 17 -8.27 36.95 34.33
CA ARG A 17 -8.26 36.36 35.67
C ARG A 17 -7.08 35.40 35.84
N ASP A 18 -6.20 35.81 36.74
CA ASP A 18 -5.37 34.95 37.59
C ASP A 18 -6.19 33.79 38.16
N GLU A 19 -5.69 32.57 38.02
CA GLU A 19 -6.07 31.45 38.86
C GLU A 19 -4.79 30.84 39.46
N PRO A 20 -4.64 30.81 40.80
CA PRO A 20 -3.44 30.31 41.44
C PRO A 20 -3.44 28.78 41.44
N ALA A 21 -2.40 28.18 40.84
CA ALA A 21 -2.17 26.75 40.95
C ALA A 21 -1.71 26.38 42.39
N PRO A 22 -2.25 25.31 42.99
CA PRO A 22 -1.82 24.85 44.31
C PRO A 22 -0.38 24.30 44.29
N PRO A 23 0.33 24.30 45.43
CA PRO A 23 1.69 23.81 45.50
C PRO A 23 1.72 22.29 45.28
N VAL A 24 2.53 21.84 44.31
CA VAL A 24 2.86 20.41 44.15
C VAL A 24 3.89 20.04 45.21
N GLU A 25 3.40 19.48 46.30
CA GLU A 25 4.22 18.91 47.35
C GLU A 25 4.82 17.58 46.88
N SER A 26 6.14 17.55 46.90
CA SER A 26 7.01 16.43 46.60
C SER A 26 6.70 15.24 47.52
N ASN A 27 6.33 14.09 46.95
CA ASN A 27 6.54 12.82 47.63
C ASN A 27 7.31 11.83 46.76
N ARG A 28 8.43 11.36 47.31
CA ARG A 28 9.39 10.44 46.70
C ARG A 28 8.83 9.02 46.67
N THR A 29 9.14 8.33 45.57
CA THR A 29 9.49 6.91 45.45
C THR A 29 8.53 5.88 46.05
N ALA A 30 7.78 5.24 45.16
CA ALA A 30 7.51 3.80 45.27
C ALA A 30 7.98 3.12 43.97
N ALA A 31 9.05 2.34 44.09
CA ALA A 31 9.48 1.42 43.05
C ALA A 31 8.34 0.44 42.74
N VAL A 32 7.83 0.46 41.51
CA VAL A 32 6.94 -0.58 41.02
C VAL A 32 7.79 -1.85 40.79
N PRO A 33 7.51 -2.96 41.48
CA PRO A 33 8.17 -4.23 41.17
C PRO A 33 7.80 -4.64 39.74
N ALA A 34 8.81 -5.04 38.98
CA ALA A 34 8.64 -5.60 37.65
C ALA A 34 7.73 -6.84 37.74
N SER A 35 6.45 -6.66 37.44
CA SER A 35 5.55 -7.76 37.12
C SER A 35 6.04 -8.39 35.84
N ASN A 36 6.78 -9.48 36.00
CA ASN A 36 7.12 -10.44 34.96
C ASN A 36 5.81 -11.02 34.41
N VAL A 37 5.30 -10.45 33.32
CA VAL A 37 4.24 -11.07 32.53
C VAL A 37 4.96 -11.87 31.44
N PRO A 38 4.89 -13.22 31.42
CA PRO A 38 5.32 -13.98 30.26
C PRO A 38 4.28 -13.76 29.15
N ARG A 39 4.40 -12.64 28.47
CA ARG A 39 3.60 -12.30 27.30
C ARG A 39 4.25 -12.98 26.11
N GLY A 40 3.74 -14.16 25.76
CA GLY A 40 4.01 -14.84 24.49
C GLY A 40 3.45 -14.07 23.29
N GLU A 41 3.82 -12.80 23.12
CA GLU A 41 3.76 -12.11 21.84
C GLU A 41 5.19 -12.08 21.31
N THR A 42 5.51 -13.03 20.43
CA THR A 42 6.76 -13.03 19.70
C THR A 42 6.79 -11.78 18.83
N ARG A 43 7.35 -10.68 19.34
CA ARG A 43 7.71 -9.53 18.52
C ARG A 43 8.67 -10.04 17.44
N PRO A 44 8.39 -9.82 16.15
CA PRO A 44 9.29 -10.29 15.11
C PRO A 44 10.68 -9.71 15.36
N THR A 45 11.70 -10.55 15.21
CA THR A 45 13.07 -10.11 15.44
C THR A 45 13.44 -9.03 14.41
N PRO A 46 14.39 -8.12 14.72
CA PRO A 46 14.83 -7.11 13.76
C PRO A 46 15.39 -7.68 12.45
N ALA A 47 15.85 -8.93 12.44
CA ALA A 47 16.30 -9.61 11.23
C ALA A 47 15.11 -10.03 10.35
N GLU A 48 14.09 -10.67 10.93
CA GLU A 48 12.87 -11.07 10.22
C GLU A 48 12.12 -9.87 9.64
N SER A 49 12.00 -8.78 10.41
CA SER A 49 11.34 -7.56 9.92
C SER A 49 12.04 -6.92 8.72
N ARG A 50 13.39 -6.91 8.69
CA ARG A 50 14.13 -6.39 7.53
C ARG A 50 13.95 -7.27 6.29
N THR A 51 13.94 -8.59 6.48
CA THR A 51 13.67 -9.56 5.39
C THR A 51 12.27 -9.38 4.83
N ASP A 52 11.26 -9.25 5.69
CA ASP A 52 9.87 -9.04 5.31
C ASP A 52 9.65 -7.73 4.56
N GLU A 53 10.25 -6.64 5.04
CA GLU A 53 10.23 -5.37 4.33
C GLU A 53 10.92 -5.45 2.97
N SER A 54 12.03 -6.17 2.87
CA SER A 54 12.70 -6.41 1.59
C SER A 54 11.80 -7.19 0.63
N ALA A 55 11.14 -8.24 1.11
CA ALA A 55 10.24 -9.06 0.32
C ALA A 55 9.08 -8.23 -0.26
N GLY A 56 8.47 -7.36 0.54
CA GLY A 56 7.43 -6.44 0.09
C GLY A 56 7.93 -5.44 -0.97
N ARG A 57 9.11 -4.85 -0.77
CA ARG A 57 9.75 -3.95 -1.75
C ARG A 57 10.05 -4.66 -3.08
N ASP A 58 10.58 -5.88 -3.02
CA ASP A 58 10.91 -6.67 -4.21
C ASP A 58 9.65 -7.01 -5.02
N ALA A 59 8.57 -7.40 -4.33
CA ALA A 59 7.28 -7.67 -4.96
C ALA A 59 6.70 -6.41 -5.65
N ALA A 60 6.74 -5.26 -4.96
CA ALA A 60 6.30 -3.98 -5.52
C ALA A 60 7.15 -3.54 -6.73
N ALA A 61 8.46 -3.81 -6.72
CA ALA A 61 9.34 -3.49 -7.84
C ALA A 61 9.01 -4.31 -9.10
N VAL A 62 8.67 -5.59 -8.94
CA VAL A 62 8.19 -6.43 -10.05
C VAL A 62 6.85 -5.90 -10.57
N LEU A 63 5.91 -5.55 -9.68
CA LEU A 63 4.61 -5.02 -10.09
C LEU A 63 4.74 -3.67 -10.82
N ARG A 64 5.64 -2.79 -10.37
CA ARG A 64 5.97 -1.54 -11.07
C ARG A 64 6.38 -1.82 -12.50
N ARG A 65 7.37 -2.71 -12.70
CA ARG A 65 7.88 -3.08 -14.02
C ARG A 65 6.77 -3.65 -14.90
N TYR A 66 5.87 -4.48 -14.37
CA TYR A 66 4.72 -4.99 -15.10
C TYR A 66 3.85 -3.86 -15.68
N TYR A 67 3.53 -2.85 -14.88
CA TYR A 67 2.76 -1.71 -15.36
C TYR A 67 3.56 -0.78 -16.29
N ASP A 68 4.89 -0.69 -16.12
CA ASP A 68 5.75 0.04 -17.07
C ASP A 68 5.76 -0.65 -18.46
N HIS A 69 5.64 -1.98 -18.50
CA HIS A 69 5.46 -2.72 -19.76
C HIS A 69 4.08 -2.43 -20.37
N ILE A 70 3.00 -2.41 -19.58
CA ILE A 70 1.65 -2.06 -20.06
C ILE A 70 1.63 -0.63 -20.62
N GLU A 71 2.17 0.32 -19.89
CA GLU A 71 2.22 1.73 -20.31
C GLU A 71 3.02 1.89 -21.62
N GLY A 72 4.13 1.17 -21.74
CA GLY A 72 4.95 1.15 -22.94
C GLY A 72 4.41 0.29 -24.09
N GLY A 73 3.20 -0.27 -24.00
CA GLY A 73 2.60 -1.14 -25.02
C GLY A 73 3.31 -2.50 -25.18
N ARG A 74 4.20 -2.87 -24.26
CA ARG A 74 4.97 -4.13 -24.28
C ARG A 74 4.18 -5.25 -23.61
N TYR A 75 3.01 -5.57 -24.16
CA TYR A 75 2.06 -6.50 -23.53
C TYR A 75 2.59 -7.94 -23.41
N ARG A 76 3.41 -8.42 -24.34
CA ARG A 76 4.07 -9.74 -24.25
C ARG A 76 4.98 -9.84 -23.01
N ASP A 77 5.75 -8.79 -22.75
CA ASP A 77 6.63 -8.75 -21.58
C ASP A 77 5.81 -8.71 -20.28
N ALA A 78 4.77 -7.87 -20.24
CA ALA A 78 3.86 -7.80 -19.09
C ALA A 78 3.18 -9.15 -18.82
N TRP A 79 2.71 -9.83 -19.88
CA TRP A 79 2.08 -11.14 -19.79
C TRP A 79 2.99 -12.19 -19.16
N ALA A 80 4.28 -12.21 -19.53
CA ALA A 80 5.26 -13.17 -19.00
C ALA A 80 5.51 -13.05 -17.49
N MET A 81 5.11 -11.93 -16.87
CA MET A 81 5.27 -11.65 -15.44
C MET A 81 4.08 -12.11 -14.57
N ARG A 82 2.98 -12.55 -15.19
CA ARG A 82 1.81 -13.10 -14.49
C ARG A 82 2.02 -14.58 -14.20
N SER A 83 1.22 -15.18 -13.32
CA SER A 83 1.03 -16.63 -13.23
C SER A 83 0.38 -17.16 -14.51
N GLU A 84 0.42 -18.49 -14.69
CA GLU A 84 -0.38 -19.11 -15.74
C GLU A 84 -1.87 -18.89 -15.46
N SER A 85 -2.63 -18.68 -16.52
CA SER A 85 -4.07 -18.44 -16.46
C SER A 85 -4.73 -19.09 -17.66
N ASP A 86 -6.00 -19.48 -17.52
CA ASP A 86 -6.82 -19.94 -18.64
C ASP A 86 -7.18 -18.81 -19.62
N GLU A 87 -7.03 -17.55 -19.19
CA GLU A 87 -7.05 -16.40 -20.08
C GLU A 87 -5.92 -16.54 -21.11
N GLY A 88 -6.25 -16.51 -22.41
CA GLY A 88 -5.24 -16.44 -23.46
C GLY A 88 -4.68 -15.03 -23.62
N TYR A 89 -3.44 -14.92 -24.09
CA TYR A 89 -2.76 -13.63 -24.31
C TYR A 89 -3.62 -12.63 -25.11
N ASP A 90 -4.30 -13.08 -26.16
CA ASP A 90 -5.04 -12.16 -27.01
C ASP A 90 -6.18 -11.45 -26.26
N ARG A 91 -6.78 -12.13 -25.27
CA ARG A 91 -7.79 -11.52 -24.40
C ARG A 91 -7.13 -10.47 -23.50
N PHE A 92 -5.99 -10.81 -22.91
CA PHE A 92 -5.23 -9.88 -22.08
C PHE A 92 -4.86 -8.60 -22.83
N GLU A 93 -4.31 -8.73 -24.04
CA GLU A 93 -3.95 -7.58 -24.87
C GLU A 93 -5.17 -6.73 -25.23
N ARG A 94 -6.28 -7.38 -25.63
CA ARG A 94 -7.53 -6.68 -25.95
C ARG A 94 -8.08 -5.86 -24.78
N ASN A 95 -7.82 -6.26 -23.52
CA ASN A 95 -8.26 -5.50 -22.35
C ASN A 95 -7.66 -4.08 -22.32
N PHE A 96 -6.53 -3.85 -23.01
CA PHE A 96 -5.88 -2.53 -23.04
C PHE A 96 -6.20 -1.70 -24.29
N ALA A 97 -6.86 -2.28 -25.29
CA ALA A 97 -7.07 -1.65 -26.60
C ALA A 97 -7.91 -0.36 -26.56
N GLY A 98 -8.72 -0.17 -25.51
CA GLY A 98 -9.58 1.01 -25.33
C GLY A 98 -8.90 2.21 -24.66
N TYR A 99 -7.68 2.04 -24.12
CA TYR A 99 -6.98 3.11 -23.41
C TYR A 99 -6.05 3.89 -24.33
N ASP A 100 -5.95 5.19 -24.07
CA ASP A 100 -4.96 6.09 -24.67
C ASP A 100 -3.80 6.32 -23.71
N ARG A 101 -4.10 6.49 -22.42
CA ARG A 101 -3.12 6.55 -21.33
C ARG A 101 -3.53 5.61 -20.21
N TYR A 102 -2.59 4.79 -19.73
CA TYR A 102 -2.79 3.87 -18.63
C TYR A 102 -1.66 4.02 -17.62
N LYS A 103 -1.95 4.62 -16.46
CA LYS A 103 -0.99 4.91 -15.41
C LYS A 103 -1.38 4.21 -14.12
N VAL A 104 -0.38 3.93 -13.29
CA VAL A 104 -0.60 3.30 -12.00
C VAL A 104 0.25 3.95 -10.89
N SER A 105 -0.37 4.17 -9.75
CA SER A 105 0.29 4.44 -8.47
C SER A 105 0.23 3.19 -7.62
N LEU A 106 1.35 2.83 -6.98
CA LEU A 106 1.39 1.70 -6.04
C LEU A 106 1.40 2.28 -4.63
N GLY A 107 0.58 1.70 -3.76
CA GLY A 107 0.64 1.88 -2.32
C GLY A 107 1.72 1.01 -1.67
N PRO A 108 1.85 1.09 -0.33
CA PRO A 108 2.78 0.26 0.41
C PRO A 108 2.37 -1.22 0.32
N ALA A 109 3.34 -2.08 0.03
CA ALA A 109 3.15 -3.52 0.03
C ALA A 109 2.95 -4.05 1.46
N THR A 110 2.15 -5.10 1.61
CA THR A 110 2.03 -5.81 2.89
C THR A 110 3.30 -6.58 3.23
N ARG A 111 3.42 -7.02 4.48
CA ARG A 111 4.38 -8.06 4.84
C ARG A 111 4.05 -9.36 4.10
N PRO A 112 5.06 -10.17 3.76
CA PRO A 112 4.83 -11.46 3.14
C PRO A 112 4.10 -12.42 4.10
N VAL A 113 3.13 -13.16 3.56
CA VAL A 113 2.46 -14.25 4.25
C VAL A 113 2.85 -15.56 3.60
N GLU A 114 3.40 -16.51 4.37
CA GLU A 114 3.71 -17.85 3.87
C GLU A 114 2.50 -18.79 4.01
N ALA A 115 2.10 -19.45 2.93
CA ALA A 115 1.06 -20.47 2.93
C ALA A 115 1.34 -21.54 1.86
N GLY A 116 1.31 -22.81 2.26
CA GLY A 116 1.47 -23.95 1.33
C GLY A 116 2.82 -23.96 0.58
N GLY A 117 3.89 -23.45 1.20
CA GLY A 117 5.21 -23.32 0.57
C GLY A 117 5.40 -22.10 -0.33
N TRP A 118 4.40 -21.24 -0.44
CA TRP A 118 4.43 -19.99 -1.21
C TRP A 118 4.45 -18.79 -0.26
N ALA A 119 5.06 -17.70 -0.70
CA ALA A 119 4.89 -16.38 -0.09
C ALA A 119 3.95 -15.53 -0.94
N TYR A 120 3.11 -14.75 -0.27
CA TYR A 120 2.16 -13.82 -0.86
C TYR A 120 2.36 -12.41 -0.31
N VAL A 121 2.27 -11.41 -1.16
CA VAL A 121 2.28 -9.99 -0.78
C VAL A 121 1.15 -9.30 -1.52
N GLU A 122 0.38 -8.46 -0.82
CA GLU A 122 -0.61 -7.62 -1.46
C GLU A 122 -0.04 -6.22 -1.68
N VAL A 123 -0.29 -5.66 -2.86
CA VAL A 123 0.10 -4.29 -3.20
C VAL A 123 -1.15 -3.52 -3.60
N PRO A 124 -1.55 -2.51 -2.83
CA PRO A 124 -2.62 -1.60 -3.22
C PRO A 124 -2.22 -0.83 -4.47
N ILE A 125 -3.17 -0.64 -5.38
CA ILE A 125 -2.96 0.11 -6.61
C ILE A 125 -4.06 1.13 -6.82
N GLN A 126 -3.69 2.22 -7.49
CA GLN A 126 -4.62 3.15 -8.11
C GLN A 126 -4.27 3.28 -9.57
N ILE A 127 -5.21 2.89 -10.43
CA ILE A 127 -5.11 2.95 -11.89
C ILE A 127 -5.85 4.19 -12.34
N PHE A 128 -5.27 4.94 -13.28
CA PHE A 128 -5.90 6.14 -13.83
C PHE A 128 -5.37 6.45 -15.22
N GLY A 129 -6.13 7.24 -15.98
CA GLY A 129 -5.70 7.69 -17.30
C GLY A 129 -6.85 8.17 -18.18
N THR A 130 -6.70 7.97 -19.48
CA THR A 130 -7.66 8.40 -20.50
C THR A 130 -8.01 7.24 -21.42
N MET A 131 -9.29 7.14 -21.75
CA MET A 131 -9.78 6.26 -22.82
C MET A 131 -9.54 6.92 -24.18
N LYS A 132 -9.52 6.12 -25.24
CA LYS A 132 -9.65 6.63 -26.61
C LYS A 132 -10.95 7.45 -26.70
N GLY A 133 -10.86 8.67 -27.24
CA GLY A 133 -11.94 9.66 -27.18
C GLY A 133 -11.86 10.64 -26.00
N GLY A 134 -10.80 10.57 -25.19
CA GLY A 134 -10.45 11.62 -24.22
C GLY A 134 -11.12 11.53 -22.85
N LYS A 135 -12.07 10.60 -22.65
CA LYS A 135 -12.73 10.40 -21.36
C LYS A 135 -11.72 9.91 -20.30
N GLY A 136 -11.64 10.61 -19.18
CA GLY A 136 -10.86 10.18 -18.02
C GLY A 136 -11.45 8.94 -17.33
N PHE A 137 -10.58 8.16 -16.70
CA PHE A 137 -10.96 7.04 -15.83
C PHE A 137 -10.04 6.92 -14.62
N GLY A 138 -10.55 6.26 -13.57
CA GLY A 138 -9.80 5.91 -12.36
C GLY A 138 -10.42 4.69 -11.67
N SER A 139 -9.57 3.87 -11.06
CA SER A 139 -9.98 2.69 -10.29
C SER A 139 -8.94 2.40 -9.20
N VAL A 140 -9.38 1.80 -8.10
CA VAL A 140 -8.50 1.32 -7.02
C VAL A 140 -8.68 -0.17 -6.86
N GLY A 141 -7.63 -0.85 -6.40
CA GLY A 141 -7.68 -2.29 -6.18
C GLY A 141 -6.44 -2.79 -5.45
N ASN A 142 -6.34 -4.10 -5.32
CA ASN A 142 -5.17 -4.78 -4.77
C ASN A 142 -4.67 -5.81 -5.80
N VAL A 143 -3.36 -5.95 -5.91
CA VAL A 143 -2.73 -7.02 -6.68
C VAL A 143 -1.98 -7.94 -5.73
N THR A 144 -2.28 -9.23 -5.82
CA THR A 144 -1.56 -10.25 -5.07
C THR A 144 -0.33 -10.69 -5.88
N MET A 145 0.83 -10.58 -5.26
CA MET A 145 2.11 -11.10 -5.75
C MET A 145 2.39 -12.43 -5.07
N ARG A 146 2.97 -13.39 -5.81
CA ARG A 146 3.30 -14.72 -5.31
C ARG A 146 4.73 -15.13 -5.67
N LYS A 147 5.38 -15.90 -4.79
CA LYS A 147 6.69 -16.53 -5.02
C LYS A 147 6.79 -17.87 -4.31
N ALA A 148 7.37 -18.89 -4.95
CA ALA A 148 7.68 -20.16 -4.32
C ALA A 148 8.84 -19.99 -3.31
N VAL A 149 8.67 -20.54 -2.11
CA VAL A 149 9.72 -20.55 -1.06
C VAL A 149 10.13 -21.97 -0.73
N LYS A 150 9.18 -22.87 -0.48
CA LYS A 150 9.41 -24.25 -0.03
C LYS A 150 8.61 -25.27 -0.86
N VAL A 151 8.45 -25.00 -2.15
CA VAL A 151 7.75 -25.88 -3.08
C VAL A 151 8.77 -26.75 -3.80
N PRO A 152 8.71 -28.09 -3.65
CA PRO A 152 9.54 -29.02 -4.42
C PRO A 152 9.35 -28.78 -5.92
N ASP A 153 10.44 -28.89 -6.69
CA ASP A 153 10.43 -28.77 -8.15
C ASP A 153 9.88 -27.45 -8.72
N ALA A 154 9.77 -26.40 -7.90
CA ALA A 154 9.32 -25.08 -8.35
C ALA A 154 10.19 -24.57 -9.50
N THR A 155 9.55 -24.15 -10.59
CA THR A 155 10.26 -23.62 -11.76
C THR A 155 11.01 -22.34 -11.43
N PRO A 156 12.04 -21.96 -12.21
CA PRO A 156 12.74 -20.68 -12.00
C PRO A 156 11.81 -19.46 -12.01
N ARG A 157 10.72 -19.50 -12.79
CA ARG A 157 9.69 -18.45 -12.81
C ARG A 157 8.90 -18.42 -11.51
N GLN A 158 8.47 -19.57 -11.01
CA GLN A 158 7.73 -19.67 -9.74
C GLN A 158 8.56 -19.18 -8.56
N ARG A 159 9.89 -19.35 -8.57
CA ARG A 159 10.81 -18.85 -7.53
C ARG A 159 11.07 -17.34 -7.58
N ARG A 160 10.52 -16.63 -8.57
CA ARG A 160 10.54 -15.15 -8.64
C ARG A 160 9.15 -14.61 -8.31
N TRP A 161 9.09 -13.38 -7.78
CA TRP A 161 7.82 -12.69 -7.64
C TRP A 161 7.12 -12.57 -8.99
N HIS A 162 5.83 -12.90 -9.02
CA HIS A 162 4.97 -12.78 -10.20
C HIS A 162 3.55 -12.44 -9.73
N ILE A 163 2.74 -11.89 -10.64
CA ILE A 163 1.33 -11.55 -10.34
C ILE A 163 0.55 -12.85 -10.24
N TYR A 164 -0.20 -13.02 -9.16
CA TYR A 164 -1.11 -14.13 -8.99
C TYR A 164 -2.48 -13.82 -9.61
N THR A 165 -3.00 -14.73 -10.40
CA THR A 165 -4.22 -14.57 -11.21
C THR A 165 -5.22 -15.71 -10.99
N GLY A 166 -5.19 -16.32 -9.80
CA GLY A 166 -5.97 -17.53 -9.49
C GLY A 166 -7.48 -17.36 -9.56
#